data_AF-A0A6A6PEI9-F1
#
_entry.id   AF-A0A6A6PEI9-F1
#
_cell.length_a   1.000
_cell.length_b   1.000
_cell.length_c   1.000
_cell.angle_alpha   90.00
_cell.angle_beta   90.00
_cell.angle_gamma   90.00
#
_symmetry.space_group_name_H-M   'P 1'
#
loop_
_entity.id
_entity.type
_entity.pdbx_description
1 polymer ?
#
loop_
_entity_poly.entity_id
_entity_poly.type
_entity_poly.pdbx_seq_one_letter_code
_entity_poly.pdbx_strand_id
1 'polypeptide(L)'
;MGRELQKRKNRSSVPKVRRKPKSKKKVVNHDIIAEHWDKRATLAQNYRRLGLTARLKQPTGGIEPPIAARKPSSSSPLTAAQATGTPPSSLAITSKPPSALAPAEVRVERDPETGAILRVLDDDGADGADEARVEDGRLRTGIPPERRLKPLPGAARDEDDEEDMAPLDPHQLFSLPGGGAASVAAGAGAQGDGKENAESRDVLRKLEMRAASGVRKKPRHQSEREKAWCEALVERHGEDYRAMFWDRELNVWQQSEGDIKRRVKKWKESQGV
;
A
#
# COMPACT_ATOMS: atom_id res chain seq x y z
N MET A 1 -27.01 47.88 0.64
CA MET A 1 -27.25 48.68 1.87
C MET A 1 -28.74 48.98 2.10
N GLY A 2 -29.67 48.10 1.67
CA GLY A 2 -31.11 48.38 1.74
C GLY A 2 -31.81 47.89 3.01
N ARG A 3 -31.26 46.88 3.70
CA ARG A 3 -31.93 46.20 4.81
C ARG A 3 -31.95 47.06 6.08
N GLU A 4 -33.14 47.36 6.60
CA GLU A 4 -33.33 48.23 7.75
C GLU A 4 -32.60 47.74 9.01
N LEU A 5 -32.52 46.42 9.22
CA LEU A 5 -31.73 45.83 10.31
C LEU A 5 -30.23 46.14 10.19
N GLN A 6 -29.69 46.18 8.97
CA GLN A 6 -28.29 46.57 8.75
C GLN A 6 -28.11 48.08 8.96
N LYS A 7 -29.07 48.91 8.53
CA LYS A 7 -29.06 50.36 8.79
C LYS A 7 -29.11 50.66 10.29
N ARG A 8 -30.00 50.00 11.05
CA ARG A 8 -30.11 50.12 12.51
C ARG A 8 -28.83 49.68 13.21
N LYS A 9 -28.23 48.57 12.77
CA LYS A 9 -26.93 48.08 13.28
C LYS A 9 -25.76 49.01 12.97
N ASN A 10 -25.78 49.70 11.83
CA ASN A 10 -24.75 50.68 11.48
C ASN A 10 -24.94 52.01 12.22
N ARG A 11 -26.18 52.34 12.62
CA ARG A 11 -26.51 53.56 13.39
C ARG A 11 -26.31 53.40 14.90
N SER A 12 -26.38 52.18 15.43
CA SER A 12 -26.12 51.93 16.85
C SER A 12 -24.64 52.16 17.18
N SER A 13 -24.36 52.77 18.34
CA SER A 13 -23.00 52.95 18.89
C SER A 13 -22.34 51.65 19.36
N VAL A 14 -23.03 50.52 19.24
CA VAL A 14 -22.55 49.20 19.64
C VAL A 14 -21.52 48.68 18.62
N PRO A 15 -20.31 48.30 19.06
CA PRO A 15 -19.29 47.80 18.15
C PRO A 15 -19.74 46.49 17.47
N LYS A 16 -19.48 46.38 16.17
CA LYS A 16 -19.80 45.18 15.41
C LYS A 16 -18.98 44.01 15.92
N VAL A 17 -19.63 42.97 16.45
CA VAL A 17 -18.99 41.68 16.76
C VAL A 17 -18.40 41.10 15.47
N ARG A 18 -17.08 41.10 15.38
CA ARG A 18 -16.33 40.52 14.25
C ARG A 18 -15.69 39.23 14.72
N ARG A 19 -15.93 38.14 13.99
CA ARG A 19 -15.20 36.88 14.21
C ARG A 19 -13.84 36.99 13.54
N LYS A 20 -12.79 36.50 14.22
CA LYS A 20 -11.45 36.39 13.62
C LYS A 20 -11.52 35.44 12.41
N PRO A 21 -10.81 35.74 11.31
CA PRO A 21 -10.75 34.83 10.17
C PRO A 21 -10.08 33.52 10.59
N LYS A 22 -10.37 32.43 9.85
CA LYS A 22 -9.76 31.12 10.10
C LYS A 22 -8.24 31.22 9.97
N SER A 23 -7.51 30.63 10.92
CA SER A 23 -6.05 30.63 10.85
C SER A 23 -5.56 29.77 9.67
N LYS A 24 -4.47 30.20 9.03
CA LYS A 24 -3.83 29.43 7.93
C LYS A 24 -2.91 28.30 8.43
N LYS A 25 -2.78 28.14 9.75
CA LYS A 25 -1.90 27.12 10.34
C LYS A 25 -2.55 25.76 10.15
N LYS A 26 -1.80 24.83 9.56
CA LYS A 26 -2.21 23.42 9.50
C LYS A 26 -1.99 22.80 10.87
N VAL A 27 -3.04 22.20 11.42
CA VAL A 27 -2.95 21.40 12.63
C VAL A 27 -2.41 20.04 12.22
N VAL A 28 -1.22 19.69 12.70
CA VAL A 28 -0.58 18.39 12.50
C VAL A 28 -0.84 17.58 13.76
N ASN A 29 -1.40 16.37 13.62
CA ASN A 29 -1.87 15.58 14.76
C ASN A 29 -0.76 14.78 15.47
N HIS A 30 0.38 14.54 14.80
CA HIS A 30 1.48 13.73 15.31
C HIS A 30 2.66 14.61 15.71
N ASP A 31 3.17 14.44 16.93
CA ASP A 31 4.27 15.23 17.48
C ASP A 31 5.55 15.10 16.63
N ILE A 32 5.91 13.86 16.26
CA ILE A 32 7.07 13.58 15.40
C ILE A 32 6.98 14.33 14.06
N ILE A 33 5.80 14.40 13.45
CA ILE A 33 5.62 15.11 12.17
C ILE A 33 5.59 16.63 12.40
N ALA A 34 5.04 17.08 13.54
CA ALA A 34 4.92 18.49 13.87
C ALA A 34 6.29 19.14 14.10
N GLU A 35 7.24 18.44 14.71
CA GLU A 35 8.63 18.89 14.90
C GLU A 35 9.32 19.20 13.58
N HIS A 36 9.11 18.36 12.57
CA HIS A 36 9.73 18.49 11.24
C HIS A 36 8.82 19.19 10.21
N TRP A 37 7.78 19.92 10.65
CA TRP A 37 6.83 20.56 9.73
C TRP A 37 7.21 22.00 9.35
N ASP A 38 7.69 22.18 8.11
CA ASP A 38 7.97 23.49 7.54
C ASP A 38 6.67 24.22 7.15
N LYS A 39 6.34 25.32 7.83
CA LYS A 39 5.11 26.11 7.59
C LYS A 39 5.11 26.86 6.26
N ARG A 40 6.28 27.07 5.66
CA ARG A 40 6.47 27.80 4.41
C ARG A 40 6.38 26.90 3.19
N ALA A 41 6.67 25.63 3.35
CA ALA A 41 6.63 24.65 2.28
C ALA A 41 5.21 24.10 2.07
N THR A 42 4.97 23.58 0.87
CA THR A 42 3.69 22.94 0.55
C THR A 42 3.58 21.58 1.23
N LEU A 43 2.35 21.08 1.42
CA LEU A 43 2.14 19.75 2.03
C LEU A 43 2.85 18.64 1.27
N ALA A 44 2.90 18.73 -0.07
CA ALA A 44 3.56 17.73 -0.89
C ALA A 44 5.09 17.79 -0.80
N GLN A 45 5.66 18.98 -0.54
CA GLN A 45 7.09 19.14 -0.29
C GLN A 45 7.47 18.63 1.11
N ASN A 46 6.67 18.95 2.14
CA ASN A 46 6.91 18.45 3.50
C ASN A 46 6.89 16.93 3.56
N TYR A 47 5.84 16.28 3.04
CA TYR A 47 5.79 14.83 3.05
C TYR A 47 6.93 14.20 2.25
N ARG A 48 7.30 14.77 1.08
CA ARG A 48 8.51 14.33 0.35
C ARG A 48 9.78 14.41 1.20
N ARG A 49 9.98 15.52 1.93
CA ARG A 49 11.13 15.68 2.85
C ARG A 49 11.10 14.68 3.99
N LEU A 50 9.93 14.29 4.47
CA LEU A 50 9.79 13.27 5.52
C LEU A 50 9.86 11.83 4.99
N GLY A 51 10.02 11.64 3.67
CA GLY A 51 9.95 10.32 3.04
C GLY A 51 8.55 9.70 3.00
N LEU A 52 7.51 10.51 3.25
CA LEU A 52 6.10 10.12 3.20
C LEU A 52 5.48 10.48 1.84
N THR A 53 4.46 9.74 1.43
CA THR A 53 3.71 10.06 0.20
C THR A 53 2.56 11.02 0.51
N ALA A 54 2.45 12.09 -0.27
CA ALA A 54 1.37 13.07 -0.08
C ALA A 54 0.04 12.64 -0.71
N ARG A 55 0.11 11.81 -1.76
CA ARG A 55 -1.02 11.28 -2.52
C ARG A 55 -0.67 9.85 -2.94
N LEU A 56 -1.66 8.96 -2.91
CA LEU A 56 -1.49 7.56 -3.30
C LEU A 56 -1.53 7.36 -4.83
N LYS A 57 -2.37 8.13 -5.52
CA LYS A 57 -2.51 8.08 -6.98
C LYS A 57 -1.57 9.06 -7.66
N GLN A 58 -1.30 8.81 -8.95
CA GLN A 58 -0.56 9.75 -9.79
C GLN A 58 -1.22 11.13 -9.75
N PRO A 59 -0.47 12.20 -9.48
CA PRO A 59 -1.02 13.54 -9.48
C PRO A 59 -1.35 13.96 -10.92
N THR A 60 -2.47 14.65 -11.10
CA THR A 60 -2.81 15.28 -12.37
C THR A 60 -1.93 16.51 -12.59
N GLY A 61 -1.31 16.60 -13.78
CA GLY A 61 -0.44 17.70 -14.16
C GLY A 61 1.03 17.50 -13.76
N GLY A 62 1.84 18.53 -13.97
CA GLY A 62 3.28 18.50 -13.66
C GLY A 62 3.56 18.57 -12.15
N ILE A 63 4.60 17.87 -11.72
CA ILE A 63 5.14 17.95 -10.36
C ILE A 63 6.41 18.79 -10.40
N GLU A 64 6.59 19.70 -9.44
CA GLU A 64 7.85 20.43 -9.28
C GLU A 64 9.00 19.44 -9.01
N PRO A 65 10.05 19.41 -9.87
CA PRO A 65 11.24 18.62 -9.60
C PRO A 65 11.93 19.17 -8.34
N PRO A 66 12.56 18.31 -7.52
CA PRO A 66 13.31 18.77 -6.36
C PRO A 66 14.40 19.75 -6.81
N ILE A 67 14.74 20.71 -5.95
CA ILE A 67 15.72 21.77 -6.26
C ILE A 67 17.06 21.16 -6.71
N ALA A 68 17.46 20.02 -6.13
CA ALA A 68 18.64 19.26 -6.54
C ALA A 68 18.59 18.69 -7.97
N ALA A 69 17.39 18.40 -8.49
CA ALA A 69 17.22 17.92 -9.88
C ALA A 69 17.11 19.07 -10.89
N ARG A 70 17.01 20.33 -10.44
CA ARG A 70 17.14 21.50 -11.31
C ARG A 70 18.62 21.65 -11.65
N LYS A 71 19.09 20.96 -12.68
CA LYS A 71 20.37 21.31 -13.33
C LYS A 71 20.31 22.82 -13.66
N PRO A 72 21.28 23.65 -13.26
CA PRO A 72 21.29 25.04 -13.67
C PRO A 72 21.33 25.05 -15.20
N SER A 73 20.30 25.61 -15.82
CA SER A 73 20.25 25.76 -17.27
C SER A 73 21.50 26.52 -17.69
N SER A 74 22.40 25.84 -18.38
CA SER A 74 23.61 26.37 -18.96
C SER A 74 23.25 27.53 -19.88
N SER A 75 23.45 28.76 -19.42
CA SER A 75 23.61 29.90 -20.30
C SER A 75 25.01 29.84 -20.90
N SER A 76 25.16 29.25 -22.09
CA SER A 76 26.09 29.73 -23.13
C SER A 76 26.14 28.83 -24.38
N PRO A 77 26.54 29.38 -25.54
CA PRO A 77 26.01 29.08 -26.87
C PRO A 77 26.78 27.97 -27.60
N LEU A 78 26.14 27.43 -28.64
CA LEU A 78 26.76 26.86 -29.85
C LEU A 78 28.08 26.09 -29.63
N THR A 79 28.01 24.83 -29.21
CA THR A 79 28.97 23.82 -29.69
C THR A 79 28.37 22.44 -29.50
N ALA A 80 27.65 22.00 -30.52
CA ALA A 80 27.26 20.61 -30.67
C ALA A 80 28.50 19.80 -31.07
N ALA A 81 29.08 19.10 -30.10
CA ALA A 81 30.01 18.02 -30.39
C ALA A 81 29.94 16.96 -29.27
N GLN A 82 29.39 15.81 -29.65
CA GLN A 82 29.58 14.48 -29.04
C GLN A 82 29.13 14.29 -27.59
N ALA A 83 27.92 13.77 -27.45
CA ALA A 83 27.61 12.81 -26.39
C ALA A 83 27.06 11.54 -27.05
N THR A 84 27.84 10.49 -26.94
CA THR A 84 27.64 9.15 -27.48
C THR A 84 26.46 8.43 -26.83
N GLY A 85 25.52 7.98 -27.68
CA GLY A 85 24.81 6.70 -27.59
C GLY A 85 24.16 6.27 -26.28
N THR A 86 22.91 6.67 -26.04
CA THR A 86 21.92 5.82 -25.38
C THR A 86 20.71 5.76 -26.32
N PRO A 87 20.30 4.59 -26.84
CA PRO A 87 19.16 4.52 -27.73
C PRO A 87 17.88 4.90 -26.96
N PRO A 88 16.99 5.74 -27.52
CA PRO A 88 15.70 5.99 -26.90
C PRO A 88 14.89 4.69 -26.84
N SER A 89 14.21 4.46 -25.72
CA SER A 89 13.35 3.29 -25.53
C SER A 89 12.37 3.10 -26.70
N SER A 90 12.22 1.85 -27.14
CA SER A 90 11.34 1.40 -28.25
C SER A 90 9.85 1.79 -28.16
N LEU A 91 9.44 2.47 -27.09
CA LEU A 91 8.05 2.89 -26.85
C LEU A 91 7.91 4.42 -26.76
N ALA A 92 8.98 5.18 -26.99
CA ALA A 92 8.93 6.64 -27.00
C ALA A 92 8.37 7.14 -28.34
N ILE A 93 7.07 7.40 -28.39
CA ILE A 93 6.44 8.08 -29.53
C ILE A 93 6.85 9.56 -29.48
N THR A 94 7.84 9.93 -30.30
CA THR A 94 8.19 11.34 -30.51
C THR A 94 7.16 11.98 -31.44
N SER A 95 6.60 13.13 -31.07
CA SER A 95 5.49 13.77 -31.78
C SER A 95 5.88 14.42 -33.11
N LYS A 96 7.14 14.31 -33.53
CA LYS A 96 7.64 14.89 -34.77
C LYS A 96 8.48 13.85 -35.53
N PRO A 97 8.02 13.34 -36.67
CA PRO A 97 8.82 12.43 -37.47
C PRO A 97 10.11 13.14 -37.93
N PRO A 98 11.27 12.46 -37.95
CA PRO A 98 12.51 13.05 -38.42
C PRO A 98 12.40 13.45 -39.89
N SER A 99 12.84 14.67 -40.23
CA SER A 99 12.72 15.25 -41.57
C SER A 99 13.69 14.63 -42.60
N ALA A 100 14.60 13.75 -42.16
CA ALA A 100 15.57 13.08 -43.01
C ALA A 100 15.46 11.56 -42.76
N LEU A 101 14.77 10.87 -43.67
CA LEU A 101 14.77 9.40 -43.74
C LEU A 101 15.99 9.01 -44.58
N ALA A 102 16.88 8.18 -44.05
CA ALA A 102 17.90 7.50 -44.85
C ALA A 102 17.27 6.21 -45.39
N PRO A 103 16.89 6.12 -46.68
CA PRO A 103 16.31 4.90 -47.23
C PRO A 103 17.38 3.80 -47.25
N ALA A 104 17.04 2.61 -46.76
CA ALA A 104 17.85 1.40 -46.92
C ALA A 104 17.32 0.60 -48.11
N GLU A 105 18.22 0.10 -48.96
CA GLU A 105 17.87 -0.74 -50.11
C GLU A 105 18.03 -2.21 -49.69
N VAL A 106 16.98 -3.02 -49.90
CA VAL A 106 17.00 -4.47 -49.62
C VAL A 106 16.67 -5.22 -50.91
N ARG A 107 17.39 -6.31 -51.17
CA ARG A 107 17.17 -7.16 -52.34
C ARG A 107 16.02 -8.13 -52.06
N VAL A 108 15.07 -8.18 -53.00
CA VAL A 108 13.85 -8.96 -52.86
C VAL A 108 13.67 -9.83 -54.10
N GLU A 109 13.43 -11.12 -53.88
CA GLU A 109 13.08 -12.06 -54.95
C GLU A 109 11.55 -12.13 -55.10
N ARG A 110 11.07 -11.97 -56.33
CA ARG A 110 9.65 -11.94 -56.68
C ARG A 110 9.29 -13.11 -57.59
N ASP A 111 8.10 -13.65 -57.40
CA ASP A 111 7.53 -14.69 -58.26
C ASP A 111 7.26 -14.13 -59.68
N PRO A 112 7.75 -14.77 -60.75
CA PRO A 112 7.64 -14.23 -62.12
C PRO A 112 6.21 -14.11 -62.66
N GLU A 113 5.23 -14.85 -62.14
CA GLU A 113 3.86 -14.80 -62.69
C GLU A 113 2.91 -13.89 -61.89
N THR A 114 3.11 -13.77 -60.57
CA THR A 114 2.19 -13.02 -59.69
C THR A 114 2.78 -11.74 -59.11
N GLY A 115 4.11 -11.55 -59.22
CA GLY A 115 4.80 -10.36 -58.70
C GLY A 115 4.78 -10.23 -57.18
N ALA A 116 4.28 -11.24 -56.46
CA ALA A 116 4.29 -11.28 -55.01
C ALA A 116 5.72 -11.50 -54.48
N ILE A 117 6.02 -10.87 -53.35
CA ILE A 117 7.33 -10.96 -52.70
C ILE A 117 7.42 -12.32 -51.99
N LEU A 118 8.34 -13.19 -52.44
CA LEU A 118 8.53 -14.51 -51.84
C LEU A 118 9.60 -14.51 -50.75
N ARG A 119 10.72 -13.79 -50.96
CA ARG A 119 11.82 -13.70 -50.00
C ARG A 119 12.48 -12.33 -49.98
N VAL A 120 12.80 -11.88 -48.78
CA VAL A 120 13.64 -10.72 -48.50
C VAL A 120 15.01 -11.28 -48.06
N LEU A 121 16.07 -10.95 -48.80
CA LEU A 121 17.43 -11.39 -48.51
C LEU A 121 18.16 -10.26 -47.79
N ASP A 122 18.38 -10.43 -46.49
CA ASP A 122 19.22 -9.55 -45.69
C ASP A 122 20.68 -10.04 -45.82
N ASP A 123 21.58 -9.19 -46.31
CA ASP A 123 23.00 -9.50 -46.55
C ASP A 123 23.80 -9.25 -45.27
N ASP A 124 23.53 -10.03 -44.22
CA ASP A 124 24.28 -10.01 -42.96
C ASP A 124 24.56 -11.46 -42.51
N GLY A 125 25.67 -12.01 -43.00
CA GLY A 125 26.16 -13.33 -42.60
C GLY A 125 26.98 -13.28 -41.31
N ALA A 126 26.57 -14.03 -40.29
CA ALA A 126 27.43 -14.59 -39.22
C ALA A 126 26.72 -15.71 -38.43
N ASP A 127 27.10 -16.95 -38.75
CA ASP A 127 27.39 -18.12 -37.89
C ASP A 127 26.37 -18.71 -36.88
N GLY A 128 26.13 -20.02 -37.02
CA GLY A 128 25.98 -20.92 -35.86
C GLY A 128 24.82 -21.92 -35.89
N ALA A 129 25.16 -23.17 -36.22
CA ALA A 129 24.41 -24.44 -36.13
C ALA A 129 23.29 -24.57 -35.08
N ASP A 130 22.20 -25.27 -35.43
CA ASP A 130 21.88 -26.57 -34.81
C ASP A 130 20.73 -27.31 -35.53
N GLU A 131 20.93 -28.62 -35.61
CA GLU A 131 20.16 -29.65 -36.31
C GLU A 131 18.69 -29.75 -35.87
N ALA A 132 17.76 -29.82 -36.84
CA ALA A 132 16.38 -30.26 -36.59
C ALA A 132 15.92 -31.26 -37.65
N ARG A 133 16.07 -32.53 -37.28
CA ARG A 133 15.47 -33.70 -37.91
C ARG A 133 13.94 -33.58 -37.90
N VAL A 134 13.35 -33.81 -39.07
CA VAL A 134 11.91 -33.90 -39.31
C VAL A 134 11.40 -35.26 -38.84
N GLU A 135 10.34 -35.29 -38.03
CA GLU A 135 9.42 -36.44 -37.94
C GLU A 135 8.01 -35.97 -37.53
N ASP A 136 7.07 -36.32 -38.40
CA ASP A 136 5.64 -36.54 -38.21
C ASP A 136 4.68 -35.37 -37.96
N GLY A 137 4.09 -34.93 -39.08
CA GLY A 137 2.90 -34.11 -39.12
C GLY A 137 1.70 -34.72 -38.39
N ARG A 138 1.13 -33.96 -37.45
CA ARG A 138 -0.28 -34.07 -37.07
C ARG A 138 -0.79 -32.77 -36.45
N LEU A 139 -1.80 -32.19 -37.10
CA LEU A 139 -2.66 -31.15 -36.54
C LEU A 139 -3.29 -31.67 -35.24
N ARG A 140 -3.00 -31.01 -34.11
CA ARG A 140 -3.76 -31.15 -32.86
C ARG A 140 -4.29 -29.79 -32.44
N THR A 141 -5.48 -29.47 -32.94
CA THR A 141 -6.42 -28.61 -32.23
C THR A 141 -6.81 -29.34 -30.94
N GLY A 142 -6.56 -28.73 -29.78
CA GLY A 142 -6.93 -29.33 -28.50
C GLY A 142 -6.19 -28.69 -27.32
N ILE A 143 -6.80 -27.66 -26.73
CA ILE A 143 -6.39 -27.09 -25.44
C ILE A 143 -6.52 -28.19 -24.37
N PRO A 144 -5.46 -28.51 -23.60
CA PRO A 144 -5.54 -29.51 -22.52
C PRO A 144 -6.49 -29.04 -21.40
N PRO A 145 -7.45 -29.87 -20.95
CA PRO A 145 -8.42 -29.48 -19.93
C PRO A 145 -7.88 -29.74 -18.51
N GLU A 146 -6.86 -28.99 -18.08
CA GLU A 146 -6.34 -29.08 -16.69
C GLU A 146 -6.21 -27.73 -15.98
N ARG A 147 -7.12 -26.80 -16.26
CA ARG A 147 -7.40 -25.64 -15.38
C ARG A 147 -8.85 -25.63 -14.91
N ARG A 148 -9.34 -26.79 -14.48
CA ARG A 148 -10.59 -26.87 -13.72
C ARG A 148 -10.29 -26.36 -12.31
N LEU A 149 -10.60 -25.08 -12.08
CA LEU A 149 -10.63 -24.48 -10.75
C LEU A 149 -11.35 -25.45 -9.80
N LYS A 150 -10.67 -25.89 -8.74
CA LYS A 150 -11.31 -26.65 -7.67
C LYS A 150 -12.47 -25.79 -7.14
N PRO A 151 -13.71 -26.32 -7.05
CA PRO A 151 -14.78 -25.58 -6.40
C PRO A 151 -14.36 -25.32 -4.95
N LEU A 152 -14.50 -24.06 -4.54
CA LEU A 152 -14.26 -23.63 -3.16
C LEU A 152 -15.09 -24.51 -2.23
N PRO A 153 -14.52 -25.06 -1.15
CA PRO A 153 -15.28 -25.79 -0.16
C PRO A 153 -16.40 -24.88 0.36
N GLY A 154 -17.62 -25.40 0.33
CA GLY A 154 -18.81 -24.72 0.81
C GLY A 154 -18.60 -24.22 2.24
N ALA A 155 -19.10 -23.01 2.49
CA ALA A 155 -19.21 -22.45 3.82
C ALA A 155 -20.19 -23.30 4.67
N ALA A 156 -19.70 -24.39 5.25
CA ALA A 156 -20.13 -24.79 6.58
C ALA A 156 -19.28 -23.95 7.54
N ARG A 157 -19.87 -22.83 7.95
CA ARG A 157 -19.34 -21.97 8.99
C ARG A 157 -19.73 -22.61 10.32
N ASP A 158 -18.98 -23.62 10.73
CA ASP A 158 -18.92 -24.01 12.13
C ASP A 158 -18.05 -22.94 12.81
N GLU A 159 -18.72 -22.06 13.55
CA GLU A 159 -18.08 -21.09 14.41
C GLU A 159 -17.61 -21.83 15.67
N ASP A 160 -16.36 -21.62 16.06
CA ASP A 160 -15.73 -22.08 17.31
C ASP A 160 -14.90 -23.38 17.22
N ASP A 161 -13.84 -23.37 16.41
CA ASP A 161 -12.61 -24.12 16.72
C ASP A 161 -11.41 -23.15 16.66
N GLU A 162 -11.12 -22.50 17.79
CA GLU A 162 -9.84 -21.83 18.02
C GLU A 162 -8.81 -22.89 18.46
N GLU A 163 -8.24 -23.63 17.51
CA GLU A 163 -7.02 -24.39 17.78
C GLU A 163 -5.80 -23.46 17.77
N ASP A 164 -5.02 -23.55 18.85
CA ASP A 164 -3.78 -22.81 19.13
C ASP A 164 -2.75 -22.93 17.98
N MET A 165 -2.80 -21.98 17.04
CA MET A 165 -1.73 -21.79 16.06
C MET A 165 -0.53 -21.11 16.73
N ALA A 166 0.47 -21.92 17.06
CA ALA A 166 1.77 -21.47 17.56
C ALA A 166 2.37 -20.37 16.65
N PRO A 167 3.06 -19.37 17.21
CA PRO A 167 3.59 -18.25 16.44
C PRO A 167 4.71 -18.75 15.52
N LEU A 168 4.46 -18.69 14.21
CA LEU A 168 5.47 -18.95 13.20
C LEU A 168 6.56 -17.87 13.26
N ASP A 169 7.78 -18.30 13.52
CA ASP A 169 9.01 -17.50 13.52
C ASP A 169 9.22 -16.88 12.12
N PRO A 170 9.30 -15.54 11.98
CA PRO A 170 9.33 -14.87 10.67
C PRO A 170 10.60 -15.10 9.83
N HIS A 171 11.51 -15.97 10.25
CA HIS A 171 12.77 -16.26 9.57
C HIS A 171 12.77 -17.46 8.60
N GLN A 172 11.65 -18.19 8.41
CA GLN A 172 11.66 -19.44 7.62
C GLN A 172 10.78 -19.48 6.36
N LEU A 173 10.28 -18.37 5.84
CA LEU A 173 9.38 -18.38 4.65
C LEU A 173 9.98 -17.88 3.33
N PHE A 174 11.30 -17.95 3.14
CA PHE A 174 11.90 -17.68 1.83
C PHE A 174 13.14 -18.51 1.56
N SER A 175 12.95 -19.80 1.26
CA SER A 175 13.98 -20.61 0.63
C SER A 175 13.34 -21.55 -0.39
N LEU A 176 13.04 -20.99 -1.58
CA LEU A 176 12.87 -21.79 -2.80
C LEU A 176 14.24 -21.91 -3.50
N PRO A 177 14.64 -23.11 -3.94
CA PRO A 177 15.91 -23.31 -4.62
C PRO A 177 15.77 -23.01 -6.12
N GLY A 178 16.66 -22.16 -6.62
CA GLY A 178 17.06 -22.15 -8.03
C GLY A 178 16.22 -21.29 -8.98
N GLY A 179 16.90 -20.32 -9.61
CA GLY A 179 16.56 -19.87 -10.97
C GLY A 179 16.37 -18.37 -11.14
N GLY A 180 17.42 -17.69 -11.61
CA GLY A 180 17.29 -16.48 -12.42
C GLY A 180 17.23 -15.16 -11.67
N ALA A 181 18.39 -14.69 -11.20
CA ALA A 181 18.60 -13.29 -10.86
C ALA A 181 18.54 -12.43 -12.14
N ALA A 182 17.36 -11.95 -12.50
CA ALA A 182 17.22 -10.78 -13.36
C ALA A 182 17.50 -9.56 -12.49
N SER A 183 18.71 -9.01 -12.62
CA SER A 183 19.13 -7.76 -11.99
C SER A 183 18.22 -6.63 -12.44
N VAL A 184 17.19 -6.34 -11.63
CA VAL A 184 16.50 -5.06 -11.68
C VAL A 184 17.50 -3.99 -11.31
N ALA A 185 18.05 -3.35 -12.33
CA ALA A 185 18.83 -2.14 -12.22
C ALA A 185 17.95 -1.06 -11.58
N ALA A 186 17.94 -1.03 -10.24
CA ALA A 186 17.56 0.15 -9.48
C ALA A 186 18.56 1.24 -9.86
N GLY A 187 18.15 2.08 -10.81
CA GLY A 187 18.85 3.30 -11.16
C GLY A 187 18.89 4.23 -9.95
N ALA A 188 19.89 4.01 -9.09
CA ALA A 188 20.31 4.92 -8.04
C ALA A 188 21.00 6.14 -8.69
N GLY A 189 20.20 6.96 -9.37
CA GLY A 189 20.61 8.25 -9.89
C GLY A 189 20.11 9.36 -8.99
N ALA A 190 20.67 9.51 -7.80
CA ALA A 190 20.41 10.67 -6.93
C ALA A 190 21.57 10.91 -5.96
N GLN A 191 22.67 11.46 -6.48
CA GLN A 191 23.62 12.22 -5.65
C GLN A 191 22.91 13.54 -5.27
N GLY A 192 22.14 13.49 -4.19
CA GLY A 192 21.52 14.66 -3.55
C GLY A 192 21.74 14.51 -2.04
N ASP A 193 22.21 15.58 -1.41
CA ASP A 193 22.72 15.68 -0.03
C ASP A 193 22.25 14.56 0.93
N GLY A 194 23.15 13.62 1.23
CA GLY A 194 22.86 12.45 2.07
C GLY A 194 22.36 12.76 3.49
N LYS A 195 22.45 14.02 3.91
CA LYS A 195 21.97 14.50 5.21
C LYS A 195 20.45 14.65 5.26
N GLU A 196 19.81 15.19 4.22
CA GLU A 196 18.34 15.34 4.19
C GLU A 196 17.65 13.98 4.14
N ASN A 197 18.19 13.05 3.36
CA ASN A 197 17.71 11.67 3.28
C ASN A 197 17.90 10.91 4.61
N ALA A 198 18.98 11.17 5.35
CA ALA A 198 19.18 10.60 6.67
C ALA A 198 18.12 11.09 7.69
N GLU A 199 17.79 12.38 7.70
CA GLU A 199 16.73 12.94 8.54
C GLU A 199 15.35 12.36 8.20
N SER A 200 15.03 12.21 6.90
CA SER A 200 13.80 11.55 6.46
C SER A 200 13.70 10.13 7.01
N ARG A 201 14.79 9.35 6.91
CA ARG A 201 14.83 7.96 7.36
C ARG A 201 14.72 7.82 8.87
N ASP A 202 15.28 8.76 9.64
CA ASP A 202 15.12 8.78 11.09
C ASP A 202 13.66 9.05 11.51
N VAL A 203 13.00 10.02 10.86
CA VAL A 203 11.57 10.28 11.10
C VAL A 203 10.71 9.07 10.75
N LEU A 204 10.95 8.44 9.60
CA LEU A 204 10.24 7.22 9.20
C LEU A 204 10.45 6.10 10.23
N ARG A 205 11.69 5.86 10.65
CA ARG A 205 12.00 4.85 11.68
C ARG A 205 11.27 5.12 12.99
N LYS A 206 11.19 6.38 13.43
CA LYS A 206 10.44 6.79 14.64
C LYS A 206 8.94 6.52 14.48
N LEU A 207 8.38 6.82 13.31
CA LEU A 207 6.97 6.56 13.00
C LEU A 207 6.67 5.05 12.95
N GLU A 208 7.56 4.26 12.35
CA GLU A 208 7.46 2.79 12.32
C GLU A 208 7.53 2.19 13.72
N MET A 209 8.49 2.60 14.55
CA MET A 209 8.56 2.18 15.96
C MET A 209 7.29 2.55 16.72
N ARG A 210 6.75 3.75 16.49
CA ARG A 210 5.50 4.18 17.12
C ARG A 210 4.31 3.36 16.66
N ALA A 211 4.23 3.01 15.37
CA ALA A 211 3.18 2.14 14.85
C ALA A 211 3.29 0.72 15.41
N ALA A 212 4.52 0.18 15.45
CA ALA A 212 4.83 -1.14 16.00
C ALA A 212 4.55 -1.25 17.51
N SER A 213 4.64 -0.14 18.25
CA SER A 213 4.35 -0.13 19.70
C SER A 213 2.92 -0.59 20.03
N GLY A 214 1.98 -0.46 19.09
CA GLY A 214 0.59 -0.88 19.25
C GLY A 214 -0.16 -0.13 20.37
N VAL A 215 -1.48 -0.30 20.41
CA VAL A 215 -2.29 0.15 21.55
C VAL A 215 -2.54 -1.07 22.42
N ARG A 216 -1.96 -1.09 23.63
CA ARG A 216 -2.26 -2.12 24.63
C ARG A 216 -3.73 -1.97 25.06
N LYS A 217 -4.58 -2.90 24.65
CA LYS A 217 -5.98 -2.96 25.10
C LYS A 217 -6.01 -3.45 26.56
N LYS A 218 -6.60 -2.65 27.46
CA LYS A 218 -6.82 -3.09 28.84
C LYS A 218 -7.79 -4.30 28.83
N PRO A 219 -7.49 -5.41 29.51
CA PRO A 219 -8.43 -6.53 29.60
C PRO A 219 -9.73 -6.07 30.29
N ARG A 220 -10.86 -6.59 29.84
CA ARG A 220 -12.17 -6.30 30.44
C ARG A 220 -12.28 -7.07 31.75
N HIS A 221 -12.51 -6.37 32.86
CA HIS A 221 -12.77 -7.00 34.16
C HIS A 221 -14.26 -7.01 34.48
N GLN A 222 -14.69 -7.96 35.30
CA GLN A 222 -16.04 -7.96 35.88
C GLN A 222 -16.17 -6.88 36.96
N SER A 223 -17.41 -6.44 37.21
CA SER A 223 -17.72 -5.57 38.35
C SER A 223 -17.67 -6.33 39.68
N GLU A 224 -17.45 -5.63 40.79
CA GLU A 224 -17.36 -6.27 42.13
C GLU A 224 -18.64 -7.03 42.50
N ARG A 225 -19.81 -6.47 42.17
CA ARG A 225 -21.10 -7.13 42.42
C ARG A 225 -21.27 -8.42 41.61
N GLU A 226 -20.83 -8.43 40.36
CA GLU A 226 -20.85 -9.64 39.53
C GLU A 226 -19.91 -10.71 40.08
N LYS A 227 -18.77 -10.31 40.64
CA LYS A 227 -17.85 -11.24 41.31
C LYS A 227 -18.50 -11.86 42.54
N ALA A 228 -19.09 -11.06 43.41
CA ALA A 228 -19.80 -11.56 44.60
C ALA A 228 -20.98 -12.46 44.23
N TRP A 229 -21.67 -12.16 43.12
CA TRP A 229 -22.73 -13.01 42.61
C TRP A 229 -22.23 -14.35 42.07
N CYS A 230 -21.13 -14.36 41.31
CA CYS A 230 -20.50 -15.61 40.86
C CYS A 230 -19.96 -16.42 42.04
N GLU A 231 -19.37 -15.77 43.03
CA GLU A 231 -18.86 -16.39 44.26
C GLU A 231 -19.99 -17.09 45.02
N ALA A 232 -21.11 -16.40 45.27
CA ALA A 232 -22.27 -17.00 45.93
C ALA A 232 -22.88 -18.18 45.14
N LEU A 233 -22.89 -18.10 43.80
CA LEU A 233 -23.36 -19.21 42.96
C LEU A 233 -22.44 -20.43 43.05
N VAL A 234 -21.13 -20.23 43.00
CA VAL A 234 -20.12 -21.30 43.08
C VAL A 234 -20.08 -21.89 44.49
N GLU A 235 -20.24 -21.08 45.54
CA GLU A 235 -20.30 -21.57 46.93
C GLU A 235 -21.53 -22.47 47.16
N ARG A 236 -22.69 -22.12 46.57
CA ARG A 236 -23.93 -22.88 46.76
C ARG A 236 -24.06 -24.12 45.87
N HIS A 237 -23.67 -24.02 44.60
CA HIS A 237 -23.91 -25.07 43.59
C HIS A 237 -22.63 -25.67 43.00
N GLY A 238 -21.45 -25.24 43.43
CA GLY A 238 -20.17 -25.75 42.94
C GLY A 238 -19.98 -25.45 41.44
N GLU A 239 -19.92 -26.49 40.61
CA GLU A 239 -19.77 -26.39 39.16
C GLU A 239 -21.04 -26.78 38.38
N ASP A 240 -22.15 -27.02 39.07
CA ASP A 240 -23.40 -27.44 38.45
C ASP A 240 -24.18 -26.23 37.89
N TYR A 241 -23.82 -25.80 36.67
CA TYR A 241 -24.44 -24.64 36.00
C TYR A 241 -25.95 -24.81 35.78
N ARG A 242 -26.42 -26.05 35.61
CA ARG A 242 -27.85 -26.35 35.50
C ARG A 242 -28.59 -26.09 36.81
N ALA A 243 -27.97 -26.37 37.95
CA ALA A 243 -28.54 -26.06 39.27
C ALA A 243 -28.54 -24.54 39.53
N MET A 244 -27.45 -23.85 39.16
CA MET A 244 -27.36 -22.38 39.20
C MET A 244 -28.44 -21.69 38.36
N PHE A 245 -28.77 -22.25 37.20
CA PHE A 245 -29.81 -21.73 36.32
C PHE A 245 -31.20 -21.78 36.99
N TRP A 246 -31.52 -22.88 37.67
CA TRP A 246 -32.79 -23.07 38.37
C TRP A 246 -32.84 -22.41 39.76
N ASP A 247 -31.76 -21.77 40.22
CA ASP A 247 -31.73 -21.06 41.50
C ASP A 247 -32.58 -19.78 41.45
N ARG A 248 -33.71 -19.79 42.15
CA ARG A 248 -34.65 -18.65 42.19
C ARG A 248 -34.17 -17.49 43.08
N GLU A 249 -33.24 -17.74 43.99
CA GLU A 249 -32.76 -16.75 44.97
C GLU A 249 -31.50 -16.04 44.45
N LEU A 250 -30.56 -16.79 43.88
CA LEU A 250 -29.33 -16.22 43.34
C LEU A 250 -29.51 -15.79 41.87
N ASN A 251 -30.21 -16.55 41.03
CA ASN A 251 -30.44 -16.20 39.62
C ASN A 251 -31.74 -15.39 39.43
N VAL A 252 -31.91 -14.29 40.17
CA VAL A 252 -33.11 -13.43 40.13
C VAL A 252 -33.39 -12.90 38.72
N TRP A 253 -32.35 -12.59 37.96
CA TRP A 253 -32.44 -12.03 36.61
C TRP A 253 -32.61 -13.08 35.51
N GLN A 254 -32.76 -14.36 35.87
CA GLN A 254 -32.99 -15.45 34.92
C GLN A 254 -31.90 -15.50 33.82
N GLN A 255 -30.64 -15.32 34.22
CA GLN A 255 -29.51 -15.47 33.31
C GLN A 255 -29.46 -16.89 32.77
N SER A 256 -29.13 -17.03 31.48
CA SER A 256 -29.00 -18.35 30.85
C SER A 256 -27.78 -19.10 31.36
N GLU A 257 -27.82 -20.43 31.27
CA GLU A 257 -26.73 -21.32 31.68
C GLU A 257 -25.38 -20.93 31.04
N GLY A 258 -25.39 -20.62 29.73
CA GLY A 258 -24.19 -20.19 29.01
C GLY A 258 -23.65 -18.81 29.44
N ASP A 259 -24.50 -17.91 29.94
CA ASP A 259 -24.04 -16.64 30.50
C ASP A 259 -23.43 -16.82 31.88
N ILE A 260 -24.06 -17.63 32.75
CA ILE A 260 -23.51 -18.01 34.05
C ILE A 260 -22.14 -18.68 33.86
N LYS A 261 -22.02 -19.65 32.94
CA LYS A 261 -20.75 -20.33 32.64
C LYS A 261 -19.65 -19.36 32.21
N ARG A 262 -19.94 -18.42 31.30
CA ARG A 262 -18.95 -17.42 30.84
C ARG A 262 -18.51 -16.46 31.95
N ARG A 263 -19.42 -16.09 32.86
CA ARG A 263 -19.09 -15.20 33.98
C ARG A 263 -18.31 -15.94 35.06
N VAL A 264 -18.71 -17.14 35.44
CA VAL A 264 -17.96 -17.96 36.39
C VAL A 264 -16.55 -18.27 35.85
N LYS A 265 -16.40 -18.60 34.55
CA LYS A 265 -15.09 -18.80 33.92
C LYS A 265 -14.19 -17.57 34.05
N LYS A 266 -14.69 -16.39 33.68
CA LYS A 266 -13.95 -15.11 33.83
C LYS A 266 -13.67 -14.75 35.28
N TRP A 267 -14.56 -15.12 36.21
CA TRP A 267 -14.36 -14.90 37.64
C TRP A 267 -13.22 -15.80 38.16
N LYS A 268 -13.22 -17.09 37.81
CA LYS A 268 -12.14 -18.05 38.12
C LYS A 268 -10.78 -17.58 37.57
N GLU A 269 -10.74 -17.20 36.28
CA GLU A 269 -9.57 -16.58 35.64
C GLU A 269 -9.08 -15.33 36.40
N SER A 270 -9.98 -14.54 36.98
CA SER A 270 -9.63 -13.34 37.76
C SER A 270 -9.16 -13.65 39.19
N GLN A 271 -9.55 -14.79 39.75
CA GLN A 271 -9.13 -15.29 41.08
C GLN A 271 -7.83 -16.12 40.99
N GLY A 272 -7.40 -16.49 39.78
CA GLY A 272 -6.19 -17.30 39.56
C GLY A 272 -6.37 -18.77 39.93
N VAL A 273 -7.61 -19.27 39.91
CA VAL A 273 -7.99 -20.67 40.18
C VAL A 273 -8.50 -21.33 38.90
#